data_AF-A0A7K3R371-F1
#
_entry.id   AF-A0A7K3R371-F1
#
_cell.length_a   1.000
_cell.length_b   1.000
_cell.length_c   1.000
_cell.angle_alpha   90.00
_cell.angle_beta   90.00
_cell.angle_gamma   90.00
#
_symmetry.space_group_name_H-M   'P 1'
#
loop_
_entity.id
_entity.type
_entity.pdbx_description
1 polymer ?
#
loop_
_entity_poly.entity_id
_entity_poly.type
_entity_poly.pdbx_seq_one_letter_code
_entity_poly.pdbx_strand_id
1 'polypeptide(L)'
;MNGSRGIVVFGIVRPCTHRLSEGLRAEWMAHLCGLCLALRADHGQFARIVTNYDGLIVSVLTEAQAGRTPDGRRTAGPCPLRAMRTAPVAKGEGARLAAAVSLVLASAKVR
;
A
#
# COMPACT_ATOMS: atom_id res chain seq x y z
N MET A 1 -15.85 -21.58 6.00
CA MET A 1 -14.67 -21.22 6.84
C MET A 1 -13.81 -20.26 6.04
N ASN A 2 -14.12 -18.95 6.09
CA ASN A 2 -13.51 -17.96 5.20
C ASN A 2 -12.50 -17.11 6.00
N GLY A 3 -11.25 -17.09 5.54
CA GLY A 3 -10.10 -16.54 6.26
C GLY A 3 -10.11 -15.03 6.38
N SER A 4 -10.80 -14.52 7.41
CA SER A 4 -10.79 -13.12 7.84
C SER A 4 -9.49 -12.74 8.57
N ARG A 5 -8.36 -12.69 7.85
CA ARG A 5 -7.15 -11.99 8.34
C ARG A 5 -6.89 -10.76 7.49
N GLY A 6 -7.68 -9.71 7.73
CA GLY A 6 -7.27 -8.36 7.34
C GLY A 6 -5.98 -8.00 8.07
N ILE A 7 -5.00 -7.43 7.36
CA ILE A 7 -3.77 -6.93 7.97
C ILE A 7 -4.19 -5.79 8.92
N VAL A 8 -3.90 -5.90 10.22
CA VAL A 8 -4.24 -4.85 11.19
C VAL A 8 -3.25 -3.70 10.99
N VAL A 9 -3.63 -2.75 10.14
CA VAL A 9 -2.88 -1.53 9.86
C VAL A 9 -3.68 -0.33 10.37
N PHE A 10 -3.01 0.75 10.75
CA PHE A 10 -3.68 1.99 11.14
C PHE A 10 -4.12 2.80 9.91
N GLY A 11 -5.09 3.69 10.09
CA GLY A 11 -5.60 4.60 9.06
C GLY A 11 -7.09 4.87 9.24
N ILE A 12 -7.55 6.04 8.80
CA ILE A 12 -8.93 6.50 8.95
C ILE A 12 -9.86 5.66 8.06
N VAL A 13 -9.41 5.33 6.84
CA VAL A 13 -10.23 4.58 5.89
C VAL A 13 -9.89 3.10 5.91
N ARG A 14 -10.69 2.31 6.64
CA ARG A 14 -10.59 0.85 6.58
C ARG A 14 -11.52 0.29 5.50
N PRO A 15 -11.03 -0.57 4.59
CA PRO A 15 -11.88 -1.16 3.57
C PRO A 15 -12.84 -2.16 4.22
N CYS A 16 -14.14 -2.02 3.95
CA CYS A 16 -15.13 -3.03 4.30
C CYS A 16 -14.92 -4.25 3.38
N THR A 17 -14.25 -5.28 3.90
CA THR A 17 -13.93 -6.51 3.16
C THR A 17 -15.15 -7.21 2.57
N HIS A 18 -16.32 -7.06 3.19
CA HIS A 18 -17.59 -7.62 2.71
C HIS A 18 -18.14 -6.98 1.43
N ARG A 19 -17.71 -5.76 1.07
CA ARG A 19 -18.16 -5.07 -0.15
C ARG A 19 -17.06 -4.90 -1.20
N LEU A 20 -15.86 -5.39 -0.92
CA LEU A 20 -14.74 -5.26 -1.84
C LEU A 20 -14.81 -6.40 -2.87
N SER A 21 -15.09 -6.06 -4.13
CA SER A 21 -14.98 -7.04 -5.23
C SER A 21 -13.55 -7.59 -5.31
N GLU A 22 -13.38 -8.77 -5.89
CA GLU A 22 -12.06 -9.41 -5.95
C GLU A 22 -11.04 -8.56 -6.73
N GLY A 23 -11.46 -7.92 -7.83
CA GLY A 23 -10.63 -6.98 -8.58
C GLY A 23 -10.20 -5.78 -7.73
N LEU A 24 -11.13 -5.18 -6.99
CA LEU A 24 -10.82 -4.03 -6.13
C LEU A 24 -9.90 -4.43 -4.96
N ARG A 25 -10.02 -5.66 -4.45
CA ARG A 25 -9.09 -6.21 -3.46
C ARG A 25 -7.69 -6.40 -4.01
N ALA A 26 -7.56 -6.85 -5.26
CA ALA A 26 -6.27 -7.00 -5.92
C ALA A 26 -5.59 -5.64 -6.14
N GLU A 27 -6.34 -4.65 -6.61
CA GLU A 27 -5.89 -3.26 -6.74
C GLU A 27 -5.44 -2.68 -5.40
N TRP A 28 -6.27 -2.84 -4.37
CA TRP A 28 -5.94 -2.39 -3.01
C TRP A 28 -4.64 -3.01 -2.51
N MET A 29 -4.46 -4.32 -2.68
CA MET A 29 -3.21 -4.99 -2.31
C MET A 29 -2.02 -4.49 -3.12
N ALA A 30 -2.20 -4.18 -4.41
CA ALA A 30 -1.14 -3.66 -5.28
C ALA A 30 -0.62 -2.31 -4.76
N HIS A 31 -1.51 -1.39 -4.38
CA HIS A 31 -1.14 -0.10 -3.79
C HIS A 31 -0.51 -0.23 -2.40
N LEU A 32 -1.10 -1.04 -1.52
CA LEU A 32 -0.59 -1.26 -0.17
C LEU A 32 0.82 -1.86 -0.20
N CYS A 33 1.05 -2.85 -1.08
CA CYS A 33 2.36 -3.44 -1.27
C CYS A 33 3.34 -2.46 -1.94
N GLY A 34 2.86 -1.61 -2.84
CA GLY A 34 3.66 -0.54 -3.46
C GLY A 34 4.20 0.43 -2.42
N LEU A 35 3.32 0.95 -1.54
CA LEU A 35 3.68 1.79 -0.40
C LEU A 35 4.70 1.12 0.52
N CYS A 36 4.43 -0.11 0.96
CA CYS A 36 5.33 -0.87 1.84
C CYS A 36 6.73 -1.05 1.23
N LEU A 37 6.81 -1.21 -0.10
CA LEU A 37 8.07 -1.34 -0.82
C LEU A 37 8.77 0.00 -1.07
N ALA A 38 8.03 1.08 -1.26
CA ALA A 38 8.57 2.45 -1.33
C ALA A 38 9.20 2.83 0.01
N LEU A 39 8.49 2.62 1.13
CA LEU A 39 9.02 2.81 2.48
C LEU A 39 10.32 2.01 2.71
N ARG A 40 10.34 0.75 2.28
CA ARG A 40 11.54 -0.08 2.38
C ARG A 40 12.72 0.48 1.57
N ALA A 41 12.45 0.90 0.34
CA ALA A 41 13.47 1.34 -0.60
C ALA A 41 14.09 2.68 -0.16
N ASP A 42 13.26 3.63 0.27
CA ASP A 42 13.69 5.00 0.52
C ASP A 42 14.12 5.22 1.99
N HIS A 43 13.55 4.44 2.94
CA HIS A 43 13.75 4.65 4.39
C HIS A 43 14.14 3.38 5.17
N GLY A 44 14.39 2.26 4.49
CA GLY A 44 14.88 1.02 5.09
C GLY A 44 13.79 0.09 5.64
N GLN A 45 14.21 -1.06 6.17
CA GLN A 45 13.28 -2.15 6.52
C GLN A 45 12.31 -1.80 7.65
N PHE A 46 12.75 -1.01 8.63
CA PHE A 46 11.91 -0.61 9.76
C PHE A 46 10.82 0.38 9.36
N ALA A 47 11.03 1.21 8.33
CA ALA A 47 10.01 2.15 7.85
C ALA A 47 8.73 1.44 7.38
N ARG A 48 8.77 0.14 7.10
CA ARG A 48 7.60 -0.65 6.69
C ARG A 48 6.51 -0.66 7.77
N ILE A 49 6.85 -0.46 9.04
CA ILE A 49 5.86 -0.41 10.14
C ILE A 49 4.89 0.77 10.02
N VAL A 50 5.27 1.82 9.29
CA VAL A 50 4.42 3.01 9.11
C VAL A 50 3.48 2.91 7.90
N THR A 51 3.51 1.79 7.17
CA THR A 51 2.53 1.50 6.11
C THR A 51 1.13 1.68 6.70
N ASN A 52 0.27 2.44 6.02
CA ASN A 52 -1.07 2.76 6.53
C ASN A 52 -2.11 2.92 5.42
N TYR A 53 -3.38 2.86 5.80
CA TYR A 53 -4.48 2.94 4.84
C TYR A 53 -4.67 4.33 4.23
N ASP A 54 -4.30 5.39 4.94
CA ASP A 54 -4.44 6.76 4.44
C ASP A 54 -3.44 7.03 3.29
N GLY A 55 -2.22 6.49 3.41
CA GLY A 55 -1.23 6.51 2.32
C GLY A 55 -1.70 5.76 1.07
N LEU A 56 -2.52 4.72 1.23
CA LEU A 56 -3.10 4.03 0.08
C LEU A 56 -4.03 4.94 -0.73
N ILE A 57 -4.87 5.74 -0.07
CA ILE A 57 -5.75 6.70 -0.76
C ILE A 57 -4.94 7.72 -1.52
N VAL A 58 -3.87 8.25 -0.90
CA VAL A 58 -2.95 9.17 -1.58
C VAL A 58 -2.39 8.52 -2.84
N SER A 59 -1.90 7.28 -2.75
CA SER A 59 -1.39 6.55 -3.91
C SER A 59 -2.44 6.35 -5.01
N VAL A 60 -3.69 6.05 -4.66
CA VAL A 60 -4.78 5.83 -5.62
C VAL A 60 -5.20 7.14 -6.28
N LEU A 61 -5.35 8.22 -5.50
CA LEU A 61 -5.71 9.54 -6.03
C LEU A 61 -4.62 10.08 -6.95
N THR A 62 -3.35 9.93 -6.58
CA THR A 62 -2.24 10.31 -7.45
C THR A 62 -2.24 9.52 -8.75
N GLU A 63 -2.52 8.21 -8.73
CA GLU A 63 -2.65 7.42 -9.96
C GLU A 63 -3.85 7.89 -10.81
N ALA A 64 -4.98 8.21 -10.19
CA ALA A 64 -6.15 8.72 -10.88
C ALA A 64 -5.90 10.09 -11.53
N GLN A 65 -5.12 10.96 -10.88
CA GLN A 65 -4.79 12.31 -11.37
C GLN A 65 -3.67 12.34 -12.41
N ALA A 66 -2.67 11.47 -12.28
CA ALA A 66 -1.54 11.40 -13.21
C ALA A 66 -1.89 10.69 -14.53
N GLY A 67 -3.02 9.97 -14.58
CA GLY A 67 -3.37 9.09 -15.68
C GLY A 67 -2.62 7.76 -15.62
N ARG A 68 -3.23 6.69 -16.16
CA ARG A 68 -2.61 5.35 -16.17
C ARG A 68 -1.38 5.34 -17.08
N THR A 69 -0.19 5.39 -16.47
CA THR A 69 1.07 5.17 -17.19
C THR A 69 1.40 3.67 -17.26
N PRO A 70 1.89 3.14 -18.39
CA PRO A 70 2.30 1.74 -18.51
C PRO A 70 3.34 1.30 -17.45
N ASP A 71 4.18 2.23 -17.00
CA ASP A 71 5.22 2.02 -15.99
C ASP A 71 4.73 2.11 -14.53
N GLY A 72 3.42 2.30 -14.31
CA GLY A 72 2.82 2.48 -12.99
C GLY A 72 2.78 1.21 -12.14
N ARG A 73 3.12 0.05 -12.70
CA ARG A 73 3.20 -1.23 -11.97
C ARG A 73 4.53 -1.91 -12.18
N ARG A 74 5.00 -2.59 -11.15
CA ARG A 74 6.13 -3.52 -11.23
C ARG A 74 5.79 -4.85 -10.57
N THR A 75 6.41 -5.93 -11.02
CA THR A 75 6.30 -7.22 -10.34
C THR A 75 7.15 -7.20 -9.06
N ALA A 76 6.50 -7.29 -7.91
CA ALA A 76 7.18 -7.48 -6.65
C ALA A 76 7.59 -8.95 -6.47
N GLY A 77 8.78 -9.16 -5.89
CA GLY A 77 9.27 -10.49 -5.51
C GLY A 77 8.43 -11.17 -4.42
N PRO A 78 8.79 -12.41 -4.04
CA PRO A 78 8.15 -13.17 -2.97
C PRO A 78 8.03 -12.35 -1.67
N CYS A 79 6.86 -12.38 -1.02
CA CYS A 79 6.62 -11.69 0.24
C CYS A 79 5.92 -12.61 1.24
N PRO A 80 6.38 -12.69 2.51
CA PRO A 80 5.75 -13.54 3.52
C PRO A 80 4.28 -13.15 3.77
N LEU A 81 3.95 -11.85 3.71
CA LEU A 81 2.57 -11.36 3.84
C LEU A 81 1.66 -11.78 2.66
N ARG A 82 2.24 -12.28 1.56
CA ARG A 82 1.54 -12.83 0.39
C ARG A 82 1.70 -14.34 0.27
N ALA A 83 2.04 -15.05 1.36
CA ALA A 83 2.36 -16.47 1.33
C ALA A 83 3.48 -16.80 0.32
N MET A 84 4.52 -15.97 0.28
CA MET A 84 5.67 -16.06 -0.63
C MET A 84 5.33 -15.93 -2.12
N ARG A 85 4.15 -15.42 -2.49
CA ARG A 85 3.79 -15.16 -3.89
C ARG A 85 4.25 -13.79 -4.38
N THR A 86 4.60 -13.73 -5.66
CA THR A 86 4.81 -12.48 -6.42
C THR A 86 3.48 -11.82 -6.73
N ALA A 87 3.49 -10.51 -6.96
CA ALA A 87 2.29 -9.77 -7.37
C ALA A 87 2.69 -8.50 -8.13
N PRO A 88 1.87 -8.02 -9.08
CA PRO A 88 2.00 -6.66 -9.60
C PRO A 88 1.68 -5.68 -8.47
N VAL A 89 2.55 -4.69 -8.27
CA VAL A 89 2.40 -3.65 -7.24
C VAL A 89 2.54 -2.28 -7.87
N ALA A 90 1.89 -1.28 -7.28
CA ALA A 90 2.03 0.11 -7.71
C ALA A 90 3.49 0.57 -7.56
N LYS A 91 3.99 1.29 -8.57
CA LYS A 91 5.32 1.90 -8.63
C LYS A 91 5.16 3.32 -9.17
N GLY A 92 5.94 4.25 -8.63
CA GLY A 92 5.99 5.63 -9.12
C GLY A 92 5.69 6.63 -8.02
N GLU A 93 5.41 7.87 -8.43
CA GLU A 93 5.27 9.02 -7.52
C GLU A 93 4.15 8.85 -6.51
N GLY A 94 3.04 8.19 -6.87
CA GLY A 94 1.95 7.90 -5.90
C GLY A 94 2.39 7.05 -4.71
N ALA A 95 3.26 6.05 -4.92
CA ALA A 95 3.77 5.21 -3.84
C ALA A 95 4.80 5.95 -2.95
N ARG A 96 5.60 6.85 -3.55
CA ARG A 96 6.57 7.70 -2.83
C ARG A 96 5.88 8.78 -2.00
N LEU A 97 4.89 9.46 -2.58
CA LEU A 97 4.09 10.45 -1.88
C LEU A 97 3.35 9.81 -0.69
N ALA A 98 2.76 8.64 -0.92
CA ALA A 98 2.13 7.86 0.14
C ALA A 98 3.12 7.51 1.27
N ALA A 99 4.37 7.14 0.95
CA ALA A 99 5.41 6.84 1.94
C ALA A 99 5.77 8.06 2.79
N ALA A 100 5.94 9.23 2.16
CA ALA A 100 6.22 10.49 2.85
C ALA A 100 5.07 10.88 3.80
N VAL A 101 3.82 10.83 3.33
CA VAL A 101 2.64 11.11 4.16
C VAL A 101 2.55 10.12 5.33
N SER A 102 2.80 8.83 5.08
CA SER A 102 2.82 7.81 6.12
C SER A 102 3.83 8.09 7.23
N LEU A 103 5.03 8.54 6.88
CA LEU A 103 6.06 8.91 7.84
C LEU A 103 5.69 10.16 8.65
N VAL A 104 5.17 11.20 8.01
CA VAL A 104 4.71 12.42 8.69
C VAL A 104 3.60 12.08 9.70
N LEU A 105 2.58 11.33 9.28
CA LEU A 105 1.50 10.90 10.16
C LEU A 105 2.00 10.03 11.33
N ALA A 106 3.00 9.17 11.09
CA ALA A 106 3.60 8.38 12.14
C ALA A 106 4.36 9.26 13.15
N SER A 107 5.16 10.23 12.69
CA SER A 107 5.87 11.17 13.58
C SER A 107 4.91 11.99 14.46
N ALA A 108 3.73 12.34 13.94
CA ALA A 108 2.70 13.05 14.69
C ALA A 108 2.08 12.19 15.82
N LYS A 109 2.19 10.86 15.76
CA LYS A 109 1.72 9.94 16.81
C LYS A 109 2.76 9.60 17.89
N VAL A 110 4.03 9.94 17.67
CA VAL A 110 5.13 9.64 18.61
C VAL A 110 5.31 10.79 19.64
N ARG A 111 4.37 11.73 19.68
CA ARG A 111 4.33 12.88 20.59
C ARG A 111 3.22 12.69 21.61
#